data_AF-A0A2K9HJY4-F1
#
_entry.id   AF-A0A2K9HJY4-F1
#
_cell.length_a   1.000
_cell.length_b   1.000
_cell.length_c   1.000
_cell.angle_alpha   90.00
_cell.angle_beta   90.00
_cell.angle_gamma   90.00
#
_symmetry.space_group_name_H-M   'P 1'
#
loop_
_entity.id
_entity.type
_entity.pdbx_description
1 polymer ?
#
loop_
_entity_poly.entity_id
_entity_poly.type
_entity_poly.pdbx_seq_one_letter_code
_entity_poly.pdbx_strand_id
1 'polypeptide(L)'
;MKDRTFVNPEKFALGFASASVIPNSDKSQTVSEAKKYLLNYLTAYYLVEEFNTVENKNFDSNTETHFEDMTFPQLMERVKKMNKY
;
A
#
# COMPACT_ATOMS: atom_id res chain seq x y z
N MET A 1 15.45 15.23 1.64
CA MET A 1 14.74 14.12 0.97
C MET A 1 14.01 13.37 2.07
N LYS A 2 12.70 13.57 2.21
CA LYS A 2 11.93 12.94 3.29
C LYS A 2 11.79 11.45 2.93
N ASP A 3 12.22 10.58 3.84
CA ASP A 3 12.31 9.14 3.63
C ASP A 3 10.99 8.56 3.11
N ARG A 4 11.02 8.01 1.89
CA ARG A 4 9.86 7.36 1.27
C ARG A 4 9.56 6.08 2.04
N THR A 5 8.30 5.86 2.39
CA THR A 5 7.90 4.59 3.01
C THR A 5 7.78 3.53 1.92
N PHE A 6 8.85 2.77 1.70
CA PHE A 6 8.83 1.60 0.84
C PHE A 6 8.80 0.34 1.69
N VAL A 7 7.74 -0.45 1.55
CA VAL A 7 7.60 -1.71 2.28
C VAL A 7 8.06 -2.84 1.38
N ASN A 8 8.98 -3.68 1.84
CA ASN A 8 9.35 -4.89 1.09
C ASN A 8 8.14 -5.86 1.04
N PRO A 9 7.54 -6.11 -0.14
CA PRO A 9 6.29 -6.87 -0.23
C PRO A 9 6.42 -8.32 0.25
N GLU A 10 7.49 -9.00 -0.14
CA GLU A 10 7.75 -10.39 0.24
C GLU A 10 7.92 -10.53 1.76
N LYS A 11 8.76 -9.69 2.37
CA LYS A 11 9.03 -9.73 3.81
C LYS A 11 7.77 -9.43 4.63
N PHE A 12 6.97 -8.46 4.18
CA PHE A 12 5.70 -8.15 4.83
C PHE A 12 4.70 -9.31 4.70
N ALA A 13 4.51 -9.82 3.49
CA ALA A 13 3.57 -10.90 3.22
C ALA A 13 3.92 -12.18 3.98
N LEU A 14 5.20 -12.57 4.01
CA LEU A 14 5.68 -13.70 4.81
C LEU A 14 5.40 -13.50 6.31
N GLY A 15 5.69 -12.31 6.83
CA GLY A 15 5.45 -11.98 8.24
C GLY A 15 3.97 -12.04 8.60
N PHE A 16 3.12 -11.45 7.77
CA PHE A 16 1.67 -11.45 7.95
C PHE A 16 1.09 -12.86 7.89
N ALA A 17 1.44 -13.63 6.85
CA ALA A 17 0.96 -14.99 6.68
C ALA A 17 1.40 -15.87 7.85
N SER A 18 2.65 -15.77 8.29
CA SER A 18 3.17 -16.56 9.42
C SER A 18 2.52 -16.19 10.75
N ALA A 19 2.26 -14.90 11.00
CA ALA A 19 1.56 -14.45 12.21
C ALA A 19 0.09 -14.90 12.26
N SER A 20 -0.52 -15.14 11.09
CA SER A 20 -1.90 -15.61 10.98
C SER A 20 -2.08 -17.12 11.17
N VAL A 21 -1.00 -17.89 11.18
CA VAL A 21 -1.07 -19.35 11.38
C VAL A 21 -1.20 -19.66 12.85
N ILE A 22 -2.24 -20.40 13.19
CA ILE A 22 -2.42 -21.00 14.51
C ILE A 22 -1.74 -22.38 14.47
N PRO A 23 -0.79 -22.68 15.37
CA PRO A 23 -0.20 -24.01 15.45
C PRO A 23 -1.28 -25.05 15.73
N ASN A 24 -1.49 -25.99 14.80
CA ASN A 24 -2.42 -27.10 14.98
C ASN A 24 -1.67 -28.42 14.80
N SER A 25 -1.84 -29.33 15.76
CA SER A 25 -1.22 -30.67 15.76
C SER A 25 -2.00 -31.70 14.95
N ASP A 26 -3.20 -31.37 14.46
CA ASP A 26 -4.02 -32.27 13.65
C ASP A 26 -3.59 -32.27 12.17
N LYS A 27 -3.00 -33.38 11.73
CA LYS A 27 -2.57 -33.61 10.34
C LYS A 27 -3.73 -33.62 9.34
N SER A 28 -4.96 -33.87 9.79
CA SER A 28 -6.14 -33.86 8.90
C SER A 28 -6.44 -32.45 8.37
N GLN A 29 -5.98 -31.41 9.08
CA GLN A 29 -6.24 -30.01 8.73
C GLN A 29 -5.08 -29.34 7.99
N THR A 30 -3.95 -30.03 7.78
CA THR A 30 -2.74 -29.46 7.17
C THR A 30 -3.01 -28.82 5.80
N VAL A 31 -3.82 -29.45 4.95
CA VAL A 31 -4.15 -28.89 3.63
C VAL A 31 -5.01 -27.63 3.74
N SER A 32 -5.93 -27.59 4.71
CA SER A 32 -6.79 -26.43 4.95
C SER A 32 -5.97 -25.24 5.46
N GLU A 33 -5.08 -25.48 6.43
CA GLU A 33 -4.20 -24.45 6.99
C GLU A 33 -3.18 -23.95 5.96
N ALA A 34 -2.63 -24.83 5.12
CA ALA A 34 -1.74 -24.42 4.03
C ALA A 34 -2.47 -23.51 3.01
N LYS A 35 -3.74 -23.81 2.69
CA LYS A 35 -4.55 -22.95 1.81
C LYS A 35 -4.81 -21.58 2.43
N LYS A 36 -5.13 -21.52 3.73
CA LYS A 36 -5.31 -20.26 4.46
C LYS A 36 -4.03 -19.44 4.50
N TYR A 37 -2.90 -20.07 4.79
CA TYR A 37 -1.59 -19.43 4.75
C TYR A 37 -1.30 -18.80 3.38
N LEU A 38 -1.49 -19.59 2.31
CA LEU A 38 -1.27 -19.11 0.95
C LEU A 38 -2.19 -17.93 0.60
N LEU A 39 -3.46 -18.01 0.98
CA LEU A 39 -4.41 -16.91 0.77
C LEU A 39 -3.93 -15.63 1.48
N ASN A 40 -3.58 -15.74 2.77
CA ASN A 40 -3.12 -14.59 3.55
C ASN A 40 -1.82 -13.99 2.99
N TYR A 41 -0.89 -14.83 2.54
CA TYR A 41 0.34 -14.39 1.88
C TYR A 41 0.04 -13.60 0.60
N LEU A 42 -0.76 -14.16 -0.31
CA LEU A 42 -1.05 -13.53 -1.59
C LEU A 42 -1.84 -12.22 -1.42
N THR A 43 -2.79 -12.19 -0.48
CA THR A 43 -3.54 -10.97 -0.16
C THR A 43 -2.62 -9.89 0.39
N ALA A 44 -1.77 -10.21 1.36
CA ALA A 44 -0.85 -9.24 1.95
C ALA A 44 0.18 -8.72 0.92
N TYR A 45 0.69 -9.60 0.06
CA TYR A 45 1.62 -9.22 -1.01
C TYR A 45 0.97 -8.22 -1.97
N TYR A 46 -0.24 -8.53 -2.46
CA TYR A 46 -1.00 -7.65 -3.36
C TYR A 46 -1.24 -6.26 -2.75
N LEU A 47 -1.71 -6.21 -1.50
CA LEU A 47 -2.02 -4.94 -0.82
C LEU A 47 -0.77 -4.06 -0.65
N VAL A 48 0.39 -4.66 -0.36
CA VAL A 48 1.64 -3.90 -0.23
C VAL A 48 2.17 -3.43 -1.57
N GLU A 49 2.06 -4.23 -2.63
CA GLU A 49 2.42 -3.77 -3.97
C GLU A 49 1.53 -2.61 -4.44
N GLU A 50 0.22 -2.68 -4.15
CA GLU A 50 -0.71 -1.59 -4.41
C GLU A 50 -0.32 -0.34 -3.62
N PHE A 51 -0.05 -0.48 -2.32
CA PHE A 51 0.43 0.62 -1.47
C PHE A 51 1.70 1.26 -2.04
N ASN A 52 2.73 0.47 -2.33
CA ASN A 52 3.98 0.98 -2.88
C ASN A 52 3.77 1.66 -4.23
N THR A 53 2.85 1.16 -5.06
CA THR A 53 2.50 1.76 -6.35
C THR A 53 1.81 3.11 -6.17
N VAL A 54 0.84 3.20 -5.25
CA VAL A 54 0.13 4.44 -4.93
C VAL A 54 1.07 5.46 -4.31
N GLU A 55 1.90 5.04 -3.35
CA GLU A 55 2.94 5.86 -2.73
C GLU A 55 3.91 6.39 -3.80
N ASN A 56 4.34 5.55 -4.74
CA ASN A 56 5.21 6.01 -5.82
C ASN A 56 4.51 7.01 -6.75
N LYS A 57 3.24 6.77 -7.12
CA LYS A 57 2.46 7.68 -8.00
C LYS A 57 2.18 9.04 -7.36
N ASN A 58 1.87 9.06 -6.06
CA ASN A 58 1.55 10.29 -5.34
C ASN A 58 2.77 11.19 -5.10
N PHE A 59 3.99 10.64 -5.21
CA PHE A 59 5.23 11.37 -5.05
C PHE A 59 5.99 11.60 -6.37
N ASP A 60 5.75 10.80 -7.42
CA ASP A 60 6.24 11.08 -8.78
C ASP A 60 5.46 12.21 -9.49
N SER A 61 4.40 12.75 -8.87
CA SER A 61 3.84 14.04 -9.25
C SER A 61 4.75 15.20 -8.82
N ASN A 62 5.98 15.22 -9.34
CA ASN A 62 6.86 16.40 -9.39
C ASN A 62 6.28 17.54 -10.26
N THR A 63 5.04 17.40 -10.74
CA THR A 63 4.31 18.42 -11.50
C THR A 63 3.25 19.16 -10.70
N GLU A 64 3.01 18.80 -9.44
CA GLU A 64 2.12 19.57 -8.58
C GLU A 64 2.96 20.35 -7.57
N THR A 65 3.08 21.65 -7.80
CA THR A 65 3.52 22.61 -6.78
C THR A 65 2.73 22.32 -5.50
N HIS A 66 3.41 22.10 -4.38
CA HIS A 66 2.69 21.96 -3.11
C HIS A 66 1.86 23.22 -2.87
N PHE A 67 0.70 23.09 -2.21
CA PHE A 67 -0.20 24.21 -1.96
C PHE A 67 0.50 25.39 -1.26
N GLU A 68 1.48 25.08 -0.41
CA GLU A 68 2.32 26.05 0.32
C GLU A 68 3.27 26.84 -0.59
N ASP A 69 3.63 26.29 -1.76
CA ASP A 69 4.55 26.88 -2.74
C ASP A 69 3.80 27.62 -3.87
N MET A 70 2.46 27.60 -3.86
CA MET A 70 1.65 28.29 -4.87
C MET A 70 1.46 29.77 -4.52
N THR A 71 1.67 30.64 -5.51
CA THR A 71 1.20 32.02 -5.40
C THR A 71 -0.32 32.06 -5.32
N PHE A 72 -0.87 33.09 -4.69
CA PHE A 72 -2.33 33.25 -4.53
C PHE A 72 -3.12 33.09 -5.85
N PRO A 73 -2.67 33.61 -7.01
CA PRO A 73 -3.33 33.35 -8.29
C PRO A 73 -3.33 31.87 -8.72
N GLN A 74 -2.22 31.15 -8.50
CA GLN A 74 -2.11 29.73 -8.84
C GLN A 74 -3.00 28.87 -7.95
N LEU A 75 -3.09 29.23 -6.66
CA LEU A 75 -4.00 28.60 -5.70
C LEU A 75 -5.46 28.76 -6.14
N MET A 76 -5.86 29.98 -6.54
CA MET A 76 -7.22 30.27 -6.99
C MET A 76 -7.61 29.46 -8.24
N GLU A 77 -6.71 29.33 -9.21
CA GLU A 77 -6.94 28.53 -10.42
C GLU A 77 -7.00 27.02 -10.12
N ARG A 78 -6.21 26.53 -9.16
CA ARG A 78 -6.27 25.14 -8.71
C ARG A 78 -7.62 24.81 -8.05
N VAL A 79 -8.09 25.69 -7.17
CA VAL A 79 -9.41 25.55 -6.49
C VAL A 79 -10.56 25.55 -7.49
N LYS A 80 -10.54 26.44 -8.50
CA LYS A 80 -11.55 26.45 -9.58
C LYS A 80 -11.58 25.14 -10.38
N LYS A 81 -10.42 24.54 -10.67
CA LYS A 81 -10.34 23.26 -11.40
C LYS A 81 -10.87 22.08 -10.58
N MET A 82 -10.80 22.16 -9.25
CA MET A 82 -11.32 21.14 -8.35
C MET A 82 -12.85 21.22 -8.18
N ASN A 83 -13.44 22.41 -8.33
CA ASN A 83 -14.89 22.65 -8.19
C ASN A 83 -15.70 22.38 -9.49
N LYS A 84 -15.36 21.33 -10.26
CA LYS A 84 -16.20 20.89 -11.37
C LYS A 84 -17.37 20.03 -10.88
N TYR A 85 -18.31 20.66 -10.18
CA TYR A 85 -19.71 20.27 -10.07
C TYR A 85 -20.56 21.54 -9.97
#